data_AF-A0A9Q7TK98-F1
#
_entry.id   AF-A0A9Q7TK98-F1
#
_cell.length_a   1.000
_cell.length_b   1.000
_cell.length_c   1.000
_cell.angle_alpha   90.00
_cell.angle_beta   90.00
_cell.angle_gamma   90.00
#
_symmetry.space_group_name_H-M   'P 1'
#
loop_
_entity.id
_entity.type
_entity.pdbx_description
1 polymer ?
#
loop_
_entity_poly.entity_id
_entity_poly.type
_entity_poly.pdbx_seq_one_letter_code
_entity_poly.pdbx_strand_id
1 'polypeptide(L)'
;MGLRTGLIIGSTSFLLGTLAMHWTADHLILWQSPVTFDSVVTAYTYYRDTIIGMPSLSRKLLHAIGTFAALLLISKALGGRESNWLFDGASLFLFGASGLVYYHKIEPSLATLPPKAPSPGAGLVDGRDAVFAPLREIATSHTVLAVALVGVILLQSGQYYSERLEERERIEEDEARIRRRQRRREQQEKRKERLQPATSASS
;
A
#
# COMPACT_ATOMS: atom_id res chain seq x y z
N MET A 1 13.54 4.25 9.86
CA MET A 1 12.22 3.72 9.45
C MET A 1 11.72 4.32 8.14
N GLY A 2 11.94 5.61 7.87
CA GLY A 2 11.42 6.29 6.66
C GLY A 2 11.76 5.65 5.31
N LEU A 3 12.98 5.13 5.09
CA LEU A 3 13.34 4.52 3.80
C LEU A 3 12.48 3.28 3.47
N ARG A 4 12.25 2.40 4.44
CA ARG A 4 11.45 1.17 4.23
C ARG A 4 9.99 1.52 3.93
N THR A 5 9.40 2.44 4.71
CA THR A 5 8.05 2.94 4.45
C THR A 5 7.96 3.60 3.07
N GLY A 6 8.96 4.41 2.68
CA GLY A 6 9.02 5.00 1.34
C GLY A 6 9.08 3.96 0.22
N LEU A 7 9.87 2.89 0.38
CA LEU A 7 9.94 1.79 -0.59
C LEU A 7 8.62 1.01 -0.69
N ILE A 8 7.93 0.78 0.44
CA ILE A 8 6.61 0.13 0.45
C ILE A 8 5.58 1.01 -0.27
N ILE A 9 5.52 2.29 0.06
CA ILE A 9 4.60 3.23 -0.60
C ILE A 9 4.92 3.31 -2.10
N GLY A 10 6.18 3.42 -2.48
CA GLY A 10 6.60 3.50 -3.88
C GLY A 10 6.24 2.24 -4.68
N SER A 11 6.56 1.06 -4.17
CA SER A 11 6.21 -0.21 -4.83
C SER A 11 4.70 -0.44 -4.88
N THR A 12 3.98 -0.15 -3.81
CA THR A 12 2.51 -0.26 -3.77
C THR A 12 1.83 0.73 -4.73
N SER A 13 2.34 1.96 -4.82
CA SER A 13 1.83 2.98 -5.75
C SER A 13 2.09 2.60 -7.20
N PHE A 14 3.23 1.97 -7.50
CA PHE A 14 3.51 1.45 -8.83
C PHE A 14 2.47 0.37 -9.22
N LEU A 15 2.20 -0.59 -8.33
CA LEU A 15 1.18 -1.63 -8.57
C LEU A 15 -0.22 -1.01 -8.71
N LEU A 16 -0.58 -0.04 -7.87
CA LEU A 16 -1.84 0.69 -8.00
C LEU A 16 -1.94 1.43 -9.35
N GLY A 17 -0.82 1.99 -9.85
CA GLY A 17 -0.74 2.59 -11.18
C GLY A 17 -1.01 1.58 -12.30
N THR A 18 -0.56 0.33 -12.16
CA THR A 18 -0.89 -0.72 -13.13
C THR A 18 -2.37 -1.07 -13.13
N LEU A 19 -3.01 -1.13 -11.95
CA LEU A 19 -4.47 -1.31 -11.84
C LEU A 19 -5.23 -0.12 -12.44
N ALA A 20 -4.72 1.11 -12.28
CA ALA A 20 -5.30 2.29 -12.91
C ALA A 20 -5.23 2.24 -14.45
N MET A 21 -4.24 1.57 -15.04
CA MET A 21 -4.26 1.30 -16.49
C MET A 21 -5.36 0.30 -16.88
N HIS A 22 -5.60 -0.74 -16.07
CA HIS A 22 -6.67 -1.73 -16.32
C HIS A 22 -8.08 -1.13 -16.25
N TRP A 23 -8.24 0.00 -15.55
CA TRP A 23 -9.47 0.79 -15.54
C TRP A 23 -10.03 1.11 -16.94
N THR A 24 -9.15 1.27 -17.94
CA THR A 24 -9.53 1.53 -19.34
C THR A 24 -10.47 0.46 -19.91
N ALA A 25 -10.33 -0.79 -19.48
CA ALA A 25 -11.24 -1.89 -19.83
C ALA A 25 -12.28 -2.16 -18.74
N ASP A 26 -11.90 -2.09 -17.47
CA ASP A 26 -12.78 -2.45 -16.35
C ASP A 26 -14.02 -1.56 -16.27
N HIS A 27 -13.88 -0.28 -16.60
CA HIS A 27 -15.01 0.64 -16.57
C HIS A 27 -16.13 0.22 -17.54
N LEU A 28 -15.77 -0.36 -18.70
CA LEU A 28 -16.71 -0.77 -19.74
C LEU A 28 -17.56 -1.95 -19.31
N ILE A 29 -17.03 -2.78 -18.40
CA ILE A 29 -17.66 -4.00 -17.92
C ILE A 29 -18.50 -3.75 -16.68
N LEU A 30 -18.04 -2.87 -15.77
CA LEU A 30 -18.66 -2.70 -14.46
C LEU A 30 -19.53 -1.44 -14.34
N TRP A 31 -19.20 -0.35 -15.03
CA TRP A 31 -19.87 0.95 -14.85
C TRP A 31 -20.62 1.46 -16.07
N GLN A 32 -20.57 0.75 -17.20
CA GLN A 32 -21.37 1.10 -18.38
C GLN A 32 -22.76 0.45 -18.32
N SER A 33 -23.81 1.25 -18.54
CA SER A 33 -25.21 0.78 -18.55
C SER A 33 -25.93 1.26 -19.82
N PRO A 34 -26.37 0.37 -20.73
CA PRO A 34 -26.11 -1.09 -20.73
C PRO A 34 -24.67 -1.44 -21.12
N VAL A 35 -24.15 -2.56 -20.63
CA VAL A 35 -22.91 -3.15 -21.18
C VAL A 35 -23.23 -3.64 -22.60
N THR A 36 -22.58 -3.05 -23.60
CA THR A 36 -22.82 -3.37 -25.01
C THR A 36 -21.98 -4.55 -25.48
N PHE A 37 -22.23 -5.07 -26.69
CA PHE A 37 -21.35 -6.06 -27.31
C PHE A 37 -19.96 -5.48 -27.56
N ASP A 38 -19.89 -4.24 -28.07
CA ASP A 38 -18.64 -3.54 -28.33
C ASP A 38 -17.83 -3.35 -27.05
N SER A 39 -18.47 -2.99 -25.93
CA SER A 39 -17.82 -2.91 -24.61
C SER A 39 -17.09 -4.20 -24.23
N VAL A 40 -17.74 -5.35 -24.45
CA VAL A 40 -17.16 -6.68 -24.16
C VAL A 40 -16.00 -7.00 -25.09
N VAL A 41 -16.13 -6.71 -26.39
CA VAL A 41 -15.06 -6.92 -27.37
C VAL A 41 -13.87 -6.02 -27.08
N THR A 42 -14.09 -4.74 -26.76
CA THR A 42 -13.02 -3.80 -26.42
C THR A 42 -12.26 -4.25 -25.18
N ALA A 43 -12.96 -4.62 -24.10
CA ALA A 43 -12.33 -5.11 -22.89
C ALA A 43 -11.59 -6.43 -23.11
N TYR A 44 -12.17 -7.36 -23.89
CA TYR A 44 -11.52 -8.60 -24.29
C TYR A 44 -10.20 -8.34 -25.02
N THR A 45 -10.24 -7.51 -26.07
CA THR A 45 -9.07 -7.17 -26.88
C THR A 45 -7.98 -6.52 -26.02
N TYR A 46 -8.37 -5.58 -25.16
CA TYR A 46 -7.45 -4.97 -24.20
C TYR A 46 -6.72 -6.03 -23.37
N TYR A 47 -7.44 -6.92 -22.69
CA TYR A 47 -6.83 -7.93 -21.82
C TYR A 47 -6.01 -8.97 -22.58
N ARG A 48 -6.46 -9.34 -23.78
CA ARG A 48 -5.74 -10.24 -24.67
C ARG A 48 -4.39 -9.66 -25.08
N ASP A 49 -4.36 -8.39 -25.46
CA ASP A 49 -3.15 -7.75 -25.97
C ASP A 49 -2.21 -7.32 -24.84
N THR A 50 -2.75 -6.79 -23.74
CA THR A 50 -1.96 -6.19 -22.65
C THR A 50 -1.49 -7.18 -21.59
N ILE A 51 -2.30 -8.18 -21.22
CA ILE A 51 -1.94 -9.14 -20.15
C ILE A 51 -1.50 -10.47 -20.75
N ILE A 52 -2.32 -11.08 -21.62
CA ILE A 52 -2.02 -12.39 -22.18
C ILE A 52 -0.84 -12.31 -23.15
N GLY A 53 -0.88 -11.35 -24.07
CA GLY A 53 0.18 -11.04 -25.03
C GLY A 53 1.42 -10.36 -24.44
N MET A 54 1.41 -10.06 -23.13
CA MET A 54 2.51 -9.38 -22.47
C MET A 54 3.84 -10.14 -22.62
N PRO A 55 4.95 -9.44 -23.00
CA PRO A 55 6.28 -10.04 -22.96
C PRO A 55 6.61 -10.62 -21.59
N SER A 56 7.27 -11.78 -21.57
CA SER A 56 7.57 -12.49 -20.33
C SER A 56 8.41 -11.69 -19.33
N LEU A 57 9.26 -10.77 -19.83
CA LEU A 57 10.05 -9.87 -19.00
C LEU A 57 9.16 -8.92 -18.19
N SER A 58 8.20 -8.25 -18.82
CA SER A 58 7.28 -7.33 -18.14
C SER A 58 6.44 -8.05 -17.09
N ARG A 59 5.96 -9.26 -17.39
CA ARG A 59 5.25 -10.10 -16.41
C ARG A 59 6.09 -10.40 -15.19
N LYS A 60 7.34 -10.83 -15.40
CA LYS A 60 8.28 -11.14 -14.32
C LYS A 60 8.62 -9.91 -13.48
N LEU A 61 8.76 -8.74 -14.11
CA LEU A 61 9.02 -7.48 -13.40
C LEU A 61 7.85 -7.10 -12.48
N LEU A 62 6.60 -7.23 -12.94
CA LEU A 62 5.43 -6.98 -12.10
C LEU A 62 5.40 -7.89 -10.86
N HIS A 63 5.64 -9.20 -11.07
CA HIS A 63 5.72 -10.17 -9.98
C HIS A 63 6.89 -9.90 -9.04
N ALA A 64 8.03 -9.47 -9.56
CA ALA A 64 9.20 -9.10 -8.75
C ALA A 64 8.89 -7.89 -7.87
N ILE A 65 8.22 -6.86 -8.39
CA ILE A 65 7.82 -5.67 -7.61
C ILE A 65 6.79 -6.06 -6.54
N GLY A 66 5.79 -6.88 -6.88
CA GLY A 66 4.82 -7.41 -5.92
C GLY A 66 5.46 -8.21 -4.79
N THR A 67 6.38 -9.11 -5.15
CA THR A 67 7.13 -9.93 -4.19
C THR A 67 8.03 -9.06 -3.30
N PHE A 68 8.70 -8.07 -3.89
CA PHE A 68 9.54 -7.12 -3.16
C PHE A 68 8.72 -6.32 -2.14
N ALA A 69 7.56 -5.80 -2.52
CA ALA A 69 6.64 -5.11 -1.60
C ALA A 69 6.18 -6.03 -0.46
N ALA A 70 5.80 -7.28 -0.77
CA ALA A 70 5.42 -8.27 0.24
C ALA A 70 6.55 -8.55 1.23
N LEU A 71 7.79 -8.75 0.75
CA LEU A 71 8.94 -9.00 1.61
C LEU A 71 9.25 -7.81 2.53
N LEU A 72 9.10 -6.57 2.03
CA LEU A 72 9.26 -5.37 2.86
C LEU A 72 8.19 -5.29 3.97
N LEU A 73 6.93 -5.59 3.64
CA LEU A 73 5.84 -5.62 4.63
C LEU A 73 6.04 -6.72 5.67
N ILE A 74 6.40 -7.94 5.26
CA ILE A 74 6.72 -9.05 6.17
C ILE A 74 7.89 -8.68 7.07
N SER A 75 8.96 -8.13 6.49
CA SER A 75 10.14 -7.68 7.26
C SER A 75 9.77 -6.62 8.29
N LYS A 76 8.86 -5.69 7.98
CA LYS A 76 8.34 -4.71 8.94
C LYS A 76 7.47 -5.35 10.02
N ALA A 77 6.57 -6.25 9.66
CA ALA A 77 5.69 -6.93 10.62
C ALA A 77 6.50 -7.78 11.63
N LEU A 78 7.54 -8.49 11.19
CA LEU A 78 8.40 -9.30 12.07
C LEU A 78 9.30 -8.48 12.99
N GLY A 79 9.69 -7.27 12.58
CA GLY A 79 10.56 -6.37 13.35
C GLY A 79 9.84 -5.22 14.05
N GLY A 80 8.50 -5.21 14.05
CA GLY A 80 7.69 -4.10 14.52
C GLY A 80 7.69 -3.96 16.05
N ARG A 81 7.74 -2.71 16.54
CA ARG A 81 7.43 -2.39 17.95
C ARG A 81 5.93 -2.58 18.20
N GLU A 82 5.55 -2.89 19.43
CA GLU A 82 4.15 -3.16 19.83
C GLU A 82 3.17 -2.06 19.39
N SER A 83 3.59 -0.78 19.44
CA SER A 83 2.80 0.38 18.99
C SER A 83 2.48 0.39 17.49
N ASN A 84 3.26 -0.30 16.67
CA ASN A 84 3.18 -0.25 15.20
C ASN A 84 2.45 -1.45 14.60
N TRP A 85 2.12 -2.45 15.43
CA TRP A 85 1.53 -3.70 14.97
C TRP A 85 0.20 -3.52 14.25
N LEU A 86 -0.61 -2.53 14.66
CA LEU A 86 -1.87 -2.25 13.99
C LEU A 86 -1.65 -1.83 12.53
N PHE A 87 -0.72 -0.90 12.27
CA PHE A 87 -0.46 -0.39 10.93
C PHE A 87 0.24 -1.44 10.04
N ASP A 88 1.26 -2.10 10.59
CA ASP A 88 2.07 -3.07 9.85
C ASP A 88 1.30 -4.39 9.62
N GLY A 89 0.56 -4.86 10.62
CA GLY A 89 -0.30 -6.03 10.52
C GLY A 89 -1.47 -5.82 9.55
N ALA A 90 -2.18 -4.70 9.65
CA ALA A 90 -3.28 -4.39 8.72
C ALA A 90 -2.77 -4.21 7.28
N SER A 91 -1.61 -3.58 7.10
CA SER A 91 -1.00 -3.43 5.77
C SER A 91 -0.59 -4.78 5.18
N LEU A 92 0.02 -5.66 5.99
CA LEU A 92 0.37 -7.02 5.57
C LEU A 92 -0.87 -7.84 5.24
N PHE A 93 -1.94 -7.74 6.04
CA PHE A 93 -3.21 -8.40 5.78
C PHE A 93 -3.83 -7.95 4.45
N LEU A 94 -3.95 -6.63 4.22
CA LEU A 94 -4.51 -6.09 2.97
C LEU A 94 -3.70 -6.49 1.74
N PHE A 95 -2.36 -6.43 1.84
CA PHE A 95 -1.48 -6.81 0.75
C PHE A 95 -1.53 -8.32 0.48
N GLY A 96 -1.55 -9.14 1.54
CA GLY A 96 -1.69 -10.59 1.44
C GLY A 96 -3.04 -11.01 0.83
N ALA A 97 -4.14 -10.40 1.28
CA ALA A 97 -5.47 -10.61 0.70
C ALA A 97 -5.51 -10.21 -0.78
N SER A 98 -4.86 -9.11 -1.16
CA SER A 98 -4.71 -8.69 -2.55
C SER A 98 -3.99 -9.76 -3.38
N GLY A 99 -2.90 -10.32 -2.86
CA GLY A 99 -2.18 -11.43 -3.50
C GLY A 99 -3.06 -12.68 -3.65
N LEU A 100 -3.84 -13.04 -2.62
CA LEU A 100 -4.76 -14.17 -2.67
C LEU A 100 -5.83 -13.99 -3.76
N VAL A 101 -6.45 -12.80 -3.84
CA VAL A 101 -7.42 -12.47 -4.89
C VAL A 101 -6.76 -12.52 -6.27
N TYR A 102 -5.54 -12.00 -6.42
CA TYR A 102 -4.81 -12.08 -7.69
C TYR A 102 -4.65 -13.53 -8.17
N TYR A 103 -4.12 -14.41 -7.32
CA TYR A 103 -3.84 -15.79 -7.70
C TYR A 103 -5.08 -16.67 -7.83
N HIS A 104 -6.14 -16.42 -7.06
CA HIS A 104 -7.35 -17.25 -7.08
C HIS A 104 -8.46 -16.73 -7.98
N LYS A 105 -8.45 -15.44 -8.34
CA LYS A 105 -9.51 -14.83 -9.15
C LYS A 105 -8.99 -14.34 -10.50
N ILE A 106 -7.94 -13.54 -10.51
CA ILE A 106 -7.46 -12.89 -11.74
C ILE A 106 -6.78 -13.90 -12.67
N GLU A 107 -5.77 -14.62 -12.19
CA GLU A 107 -5.03 -15.61 -12.99
C GLU A 107 -5.94 -16.70 -13.58
N PRO A 108 -6.85 -17.34 -12.81
CA PRO A 108 -7.78 -18.32 -13.38
C PRO A 108 -8.75 -17.70 -14.39
N SER A 109 -9.28 -16.50 -14.12
CA SER A 109 -10.22 -15.85 -15.05
C SER A 109 -9.54 -15.52 -16.39
N LEU A 110 -8.29 -15.04 -16.35
CA LEU A 110 -7.48 -14.83 -17.56
C LEU A 110 -7.25 -16.14 -18.33
N ALA A 111 -7.00 -17.24 -17.63
CA ALA A 111 -6.80 -18.56 -18.25
C ALA A 111 -8.09 -19.12 -18.89
N THR A 112 -9.26 -18.76 -18.37
CA THR A 112 -10.57 -19.17 -18.92
C THR A 112 -11.04 -18.33 -20.11
N LEU A 113 -10.38 -17.20 -20.42
CA LEU A 113 -10.77 -16.39 -21.56
C LEU A 113 -10.60 -17.18 -22.87
N PRO A 114 -11.62 -17.18 -23.75
CA PRO A 114 -11.55 -17.92 -24.99
C PRO A 114 -10.46 -17.35 -25.92
N PRO A 115 -9.86 -18.19 -26.79
CA PRO A 115 -8.75 -17.78 -27.64
C PRO A 115 -9.14 -16.81 -28.76
N LYS A 116 -10.44 -16.68 -29.05
CA LYS A 116 -10.99 -15.80 -30.07
C LYS A 116 -12.01 -14.85 -29.45
N ALA A 117 -12.07 -13.64 -29.98
CA ALA A 117 -13.09 -12.66 -29.64
C ALA A 117 -14.49 -13.22 -29.96
N PRO A 118 -15.53 -12.80 -29.23
CA PRO A 118 -16.90 -13.19 -29.54
C PRO A 118 -17.30 -12.65 -30.92
N SER A 119 -17.99 -13.48 -31.72
CA SER A 119 -18.47 -13.10 -33.05
C SER A 119 -19.91 -12.59 -33.01
N PRO A 120 -20.27 -11.55 -33.80
CA PRO A 120 -21.65 -11.13 -33.94
C PRO A 120 -22.52 -12.28 -34.48
N GLY A 121 -23.60 -12.63 -33.77
CA GLY A 121 -24.59 -13.62 -34.23
C GLY A 121 -24.31 -15.10 -33.94
N ALA A 122 -23.16 -15.46 -33.36
CA ALA A 122 -22.93 -16.82 -32.88
C ALA A 122 -23.58 -16.99 -31.49
N GLY A 123 -24.75 -17.64 -31.40
CA GLY A 123 -25.41 -18.00 -30.14
C GLY A 123 -25.37 -16.88 -29.08
N LEU A 124 -26.11 -15.79 -29.33
CA LEU A 124 -25.99 -14.45 -28.70
C LEU A 124 -25.90 -14.40 -27.15
N VAL A 125 -26.31 -15.47 -26.46
CA VAL A 125 -26.30 -15.58 -25.00
C VAL A 125 -25.05 -16.33 -24.55
N ASP A 126 -24.78 -17.52 -25.08
CA ASP A 126 -23.74 -18.43 -24.55
C ASP A 126 -22.30 -17.94 -24.84
N GLY A 127 -22.03 -17.46 -26.06
CA GLY A 127 -20.68 -17.01 -26.44
C GLY A 127 -20.28 -15.66 -25.85
N ARG A 128 -21.26 -14.77 -25.64
CA ARG A 128 -21.05 -13.48 -24.98
C ARG A 128 -20.90 -13.66 -23.48
N ASP A 129 -21.74 -14.49 -22.87
CA ASP A 129 -21.68 -14.76 -21.43
C ASP A 129 -20.38 -15.49 -21.04
N ALA A 130 -19.89 -16.40 -21.90
CA ALA A 130 -18.60 -17.07 -21.71
C ALA A 130 -17.39 -16.12 -21.69
N VAL A 131 -17.47 -14.97 -22.37
CA VAL A 131 -16.42 -13.93 -22.33
C VAL A 131 -16.69 -12.92 -21.22
N PHE A 132 -17.95 -12.53 -21.04
CA PHE A 132 -18.35 -11.50 -20.08
C PHE A 132 -18.10 -11.92 -18.64
N ALA A 133 -18.39 -13.18 -18.27
CA ALA A 133 -18.22 -13.64 -16.89
C ALA A 133 -16.76 -13.56 -16.41
N PRO A 134 -15.75 -14.09 -17.13
CA PRO A 134 -14.34 -13.92 -16.76
C PRO A 134 -13.89 -12.46 -16.73
N LEU A 135 -14.31 -11.64 -17.72
CA LEU A 135 -13.96 -10.21 -17.74
C LEU A 135 -14.52 -9.46 -16.53
N ARG A 136 -15.76 -9.78 -16.12
CA ARG A 136 -16.39 -9.19 -14.94
C ARG A 136 -15.68 -9.59 -13.65
N GLU A 137 -15.25 -10.85 -13.53
CA GLU A 137 -14.48 -11.32 -12.38
C GLU A 137 -13.11 -10.62 -12.29
N ILE A 138 -12.41 -10.45 -13.42
CA ILE A 138 -11.15 -9.69 -13.50
C ILE A 138 -11.37 -8.25 -13.05
N ALA A 139 -12.35 -7.55 -13.63
CA ALA A 139 -12.62 -6.15 -13.32
C ALA A 139 -13.01 -5.92 -11.86
N THR A 140 -13.84 -6.82 -11.32
CA THR A 140 -14.26 -6.75 -9.90
C THR A 140 -13.06 -6.99 -8.99
N SER A 141 -12.21 -7.95 -9.33
CA SER A 141 -10.99 -8.26 -8.58
C SER A 141 -10.00 -7.09 -8.59
N HIS A 142 -9.78 -6.44 -9.74
CA HIS A 142 -8.94 -5.24 -9.82
C HIS A 142 -9.46 -4.10 -8.92
N THR A 143 -10.77 -3.91 -8.86
CA THR A 143 -11.38 -2.90 -7.99
C THR A 143 -11.10 -3.19 -6.52
N VAL A 144 -11.24 -4.46 -6.10
CA VAL A 144 -10.91 -4.90 -4.73
C VAL A 144 -9.43 -4.71 -4.43
N LEU A 145 -8.53 -5.12 -5.34
CA LEU A 145 -7.09 -4.90 -5.22
C LEU A 145 -6.77 -3.41 -5.08
N ALA A 146 -7.35 -2.55 -5.92
CA ALA A 146 -7.09 -1.12 -5.90
C ALA A 146 -7.45 -0.49 -4.55
N VAL A 147 -8.62 -0.83 -3.99
CA VAL A 147 -9.04 -0.37 -2.67
C VAL A 147 -8.10 -0.87 -1.57
N ALA A 148 -7.70 -2.15 -1.62
CA ALA A 148 -6.78 -2.72 -0.65
C ALA A 148 -5.39 -2.06 -0.71
N LEU A 149 -4.84 -1.84 -1.91
CA LEU A 149 -3.55 -1.17 -2.09
C LEU A 149 -3.59 0.31 -1.68
N VAL A 150 -4.70 1.02 -1.93
CA VAL A 150 -4.93 2.36 -1.37
C VAL A 150 -4.92 2.30 0.16
N GLY A 151 -5.58 1.29 0.75
CA GLY A 151 -5.55 1.05 2.20
C GLY A 151 -4.13 0.86 2.73
N VAL A 152 -3.28 0.09 2.05
CA VAL A 152 -1.86 -0.08 2.41
C VAL A 152 -1.13 1.26 2.37
N ILE A 153 -1.30 2.07 1.31
CA ILE A 153 -0.66 3.38 1.19
C ILE A 153 -1.09 4.30 2.34
N LEU A 154 -2.39 4.34 2.67
CA LEU A 154 -2.92 5.17 3.76
C LEU A 154 -2.38 4.73 5.12
N LEU A 155 -2.36 3.42 5.41
CA LEU A 155 -1.83 2.89 6.66
C LEU A 155 -0.34 3.18 6.84
N GLN A 156 0.45 2.98 5.78
CA GLN A 156 1.88 3.23 5.81
C GLN A 156 2.21 4.73 5.93
N SER A 157 1.41 5.58 5.28
CA SER A 157 1.53 7.04 5.41
C SER A 157 1.11 7.51 6.81
N GLY A 158 0.02 6.97 7.35
CA GLY A 158 -0.46 7.25 8.70
C GLY A 158 0.56 6.85 9.76
N GLN A 159 1.14 5.65 9.64
CA GLN A 159 2.23 5.22 10.52
C GLN A 159 3.43 6.17 10.44
N TYR A 160 3.86 6.56 9.24
CA TYR A 160 4.96 7.51 9.08
C TYR A 160 4.66 8.85 9.78
N TYR A 161 3.44 9.35 9.62
CA TYR A 161 3.02 10.58 10.28
C TYR A 161 3.01 10.45 11.80
N SER A 162 2.43 9.38 12.34
CA SER A 162 2.40 9.12 13.78
C SER A 162 3.80 8.98 14.38
N GLU A 163 4.72 8.26 13.72
CA GLU A 163 6.11 8.14 14.18
C GLU A 163 6.83 9.49 14.21
N ARG A 164 6.58 10.35 13.22
CA ARG A 164 7.16 11.70 13.17
C ARG A 164 6.60 12.62 14.25
N LEU A 165 5.33 12.44 14.61
CA LEU A 165 4.72 13.20 15.69
C LEU A 165 5.32 12.78 17.05
N GLU A 166 5.39 11.46 17.32
CA GLU A 166 6.01 10.92 18.54
C GLU A 166 7.49 11.34 18.67
N GLU A 167 8.24 11.35 17.56
CA GLU A 167 9.64 11.79 17.54
C GLU A 167 9.77 13.26 17.97
N ARG A 168 8.88 14.14 17.46
CA ARG A 168 8.87 15.56 17.83
C ARG A 168 8.54 15.77 19.30
N GLU A 169 7.53 15.08 19.81
CA GLU A 169 7.12 15.17 21.22
C GLU A 169 8.24 14.73 22.16
N ARG A 170 8.94 13.63 21.83
CA ARG A 170 10.10 13.16 22.62
C ARG A 170 11.25 14.17 22.67
N ILE A 171 11.57 14.80 21.54
CA ILE A 171 12.63 15.81 21.47
C ILE A 171 12.27 17.01 22.36
N GLU A 172 11.03 17.49 22.29
CA GLU A 172 10.57 18.61 23.12
C GLU A 172 10.61 18.28 24.62
N GLU A 173 10.18 17.06 25.00
CA GLU A 173 10.29 16.58 26.37
C GLU A 173 11.74 16.53 26.87
N ASP A 174 12.66 16.01 26.06
CA ASP A 174 14.07 15.89 26.42
C ASP A 174 14.72 17.27 26.57
N GLU A 175 14.42 18.22 25.67
CA GLU A 175 14.87 19.61 25.80
C GLU A 175 14.30 20.29 27.05
N ALA A 176 13.04 20.03 27.39
CA ALA A 176 12.44 20.54 28.61
C ALA A 176 13.10 19.94 29.86
N ARG A 177 13.43 18.64 29.86
CA ARG A 177 14.18 17.97 30.94
C ARG A 177 15.58 18.56 31.11
N ILE A 178 16.30 18.80 30.01
CA ILE A 178 17.64 19.41 30.04
C ILE A 178 17.57 20.82 30.61
N ARG A 179 16.63 21.66 30.13
CA ARG A 179 16.43 23.03 30.64
C ARG A 179 16.05 23.05 32.13
N ARG A 180 15.29 22.08 32.62
CA ARG A 180 14.97 21.94 34.06
C ARG A 180 16.21 21.55 34.87
N ARG A 181 17.05 20.66 34.36
CA ARG A 181 18.31 20.26 35.01
C ARG A 181 19.32 21.41 35.09
N GLN A 182 19.47 22.18 34.02
CA GLN A 182 20.33 23.38 34.00
C GLN A 182 19.89 24.41 35.04
N ARG A 183 18.60 24.77 35.06
CA ARG A 183 18.04 25.70 36.05
C ARG A 183 18.27 25.24 37.50
N ARG A 184 18.14 23.93 37.77
CA ARG A 184 18.43 23.38 39.11
C ARG A 184 19.91 23.49 39.49
N ARG A 185 20.83 23.27 38.54
CA ARG A 185 22.28 23.42 38.77
C ARG A 185 22.65 24.88 39.04
N GLU A 186 22.17 25.81 38.22
CA GLU A 186 22.39 27.26 38.41
C GLU A 186 21.86 27.74 39.76
N GLN A 187 20.68 27.26 40.19
CA GLN A 187 20.13 27.58 41.51
C GLN A 187 20.98 27.01 42.65
N GLN A 188 21.52 25.80 42.50
CA GLN A 188 22.42 25.20 43.49
C GLN A 188 23.75 25.95 43.60
N GLU A 189 24.33 26.39 42.46
CA GLU A 189 25.55 27.21 42.43
C GLU A 189 25.32 28.56 43.10
N LYS A 190 24.28 29.30 42.72
CA LYS A 190 23.91 30.57 43.36
C LYS A 190 23.66 30.43 44.85
N ARG A 191 23.07 29.30 45.28
CA ARG A 191 22.86 29.02 46.70
C ARG A 191 24.19 28.79 47.42
N LYS A 192 25.12 28.02 46.85
CA LYS A 192 26.46 27.80 47.42
C LYS A 192 27.25 29.10 47.52
N GLU A 193 27.24 29.93 46.48
CA GLU A 193 27.90 31.25 46.49
C GLU A 193 27.37 32.16 47.60
N ARG A 194 26.04 32.19 47.83
CA ARG A 194 25.43 32.95 48.93
C ARG A 194 25.80 32.44 50.33
N LEU A 195 26.15 31.16 50.46
CA LEU A 195 26.51 30.53 51.74
C LEU A 195 28.01 30.64 52.08
N GLN A 196 28.88 30.89 51.10
CA GLN A 196 30.33 31.04 51.31
C GLN A 196 30.80 32.30 52.08
N PRO A 197 30.19 33.50 51.97
CA PRO A 197 30.68 34.69 52.69
C PRO A 197 30.41 34.67 54.21
N ALA A 198 29.61 33.71 54.73
CA ALA A 198 29.32 33.62 56.16
C ALA A 198 30.41 32.86 56.96
N THR A 199 31.25 32.06 56.32
CA THR A 199 32.26 31.22 56.98
C THR A 199 33.66 31.85 57.04
N SER A 200 33.94 32.92 56.30
CA SER A 200 35.24 33.61 56.32
C SER A 200 35.30 34.82 57.25
N ALA A 201 34.22 35.11 57.99
CA ALA A 201 34.12 36.27 58.90
C ALA A 201 34.15 35.88 60.39
N SER A 202 34.41 34.61 60.73
CA SER A 202 34.42 34.12 62.12
C SER A 202 35.76 33.51 62.58
N SER A 203 36.88 33.88 61.96
CA SER A 203 38.22 33.44 62.36
C SER A 203 39.16 34.62 62.47
#